data_AF-A0A1N6LCV5-F1
#
_entry.id   AF-A0A1N6LCV5-F1
#
_cell.length_a   1.000
_cell.length_b   1.000
_cell.length_c   1.000
_cell.angle_alpha   90.00
_cell.angle_beta   90.00
_cell.angle_gamma   90.00
#
_symmetry.space_group_name_H-M   'P 1'
#
loop_
_entity.id
_entity.type
_entity.pdbx_description
1 polymer ?
#
loop_
_entity_poly.entity_id
_entity_poly.type
_entity_poly.pdbx_seq_one_letter_code
_entity_poly.pdbx_strand_id
1 'polypeptide(L)'
;MSDSSDLKFWRCKWLLVFSLNLIVPLIWGWPFTDKSGRLGMGIAIFLAWLWPMFVGEKSQRFLFAMVVGGGFVAALQICPVIQMVAGMVGITVTESLELAVQSRRLTKPNGELAGFLTTAITGSVLQAVALVFGAIAYLLTGRYPGWPSVQDPKKIEPCLRPQAGMFDPELDVE
;
A
#
# COMPACT_ATOMS: atom_id res chain seq x y z
N MET A 1 -15.32 -8.72 -14.71
CA MET A 1 -15.99 -7.82 -13.75
C MET A 1 -15.88 -8.50 -12.39
N SER A 2 -14.92 -8.09 -11.54
CA SER A 2 -14.84 -8.61 -10.17
C SER A 2 -16.13 -8.24 -9.46
N ASP A 3 -16.72 -9.18 -8.71
CA ASP A 3 -17.93 -8.89 -7.97
C ASP A 3 -17.63 -7.78 -6.94
N SER A 4 -18.52 -6.81 -6.83
CA SER A 4 -18.35 -5.65 -5.94
C SER A 4 -18.21 -6.07 -4.47
N SER A 5 -18.70 -7.26 -4.15
CA SER A 5 -18.60 -7.94 -2.85
C SER A 5 -17.14 -8.27 -2.47
N ASP A 6 -16.34 -8.79 -3.41
CA ASP A 6 -14.95 -9.19 -3.18
C ASP A 6 -14.08 -7.98 -2.82
N LEU A 7 -14.23 -6.86 -3.54
CA LEU A 7 -13.45 -5.65 -3.28
C LEU A 7 -13.74 -5.08 -1.89
N LYS A 8 -15.02 -5.09 -1.47
CA LYS A 8 -15.41 -4.66 -0.11
C LYS A 8 -14.75 -5.54 0.95
N PHE A 9 -14.76 -6.85 0.74
CA PHE A 9 -14.12 -7.80 1.65
C PHE A 9 -12.61 -7.55 1.78
N TRP A 10 -11.90 -7.33 0.66
CA TRP A 10 -10.48 -6.99 0.67
C TRP A 10 -10.17 -5.66 1.37
N ARG A 11 -11.01 -4.63 1.16
CA ARG A 11 -10.88 -3.34 1.83
C ARG A 11 -11.06 -3.46 3.34
N CYS A 12 -12.02 -4.26 3.81
CA CYS A 12 -12.20 -4.55 5.24
C CYS A 12 -10.97 -5.25 5.85
N LYS A 13 -10.41 -6.24 5.15
CA LYS A 13 -9.17 -6.92 5.58
C LYS A 13 -7.98 -5.96 5.64
N TRP A 14 -7.83 -5.12 4.61
CA TRP A 14 -6.78 -4.10 4.59
C TRP A 14 -6.91 -3.13 5.76
N LEU A 15 -8.13 -2.61 6.00
CA LEU A 15 -8.39 -1.73 7.14
C LEU A 15 -8.00 -2.39 8.46
N LEU A 16 -8.40 -3.64 8.69
CA LEU A 16 -8.06 -4.39 9.89
C LEU A 16 -6.54 -4.54 10.06
N VAL A 17 -5.84 -5.00 9.02
CA VAL A 17 -4.38 -5.19 9.04
C VAL A 17 -3.68 -3.85 9.26
N PHE A 18 -4.11 -2.79 8.59
CA PHE A 18 -3.55 -1.46 8.74
C PHE A 18 -3.74 -0.93 10.17
N SER A 19 -4.93 -1.09 10.75
CA SER A 19 -5.20 -0.73 12.15
C SER A 19 -4.29 -1.48 13.12
N LEU A 20 -4.07 -2.78 12.92
CA LEU A 20 -3.16 -3.57 13.76
C LEU A 20 -1.71 -3.06 13.66
N ASN A 21 -1.25 -2.70 12.45
CA ASN A 21 0.08 -2.12 12.23
C ASN A 21 0.27 -0.72 12.82
N LEU A 22 -0.81 -0.02 13.21
CA LEU A 22 -0.73 1.30 13.83
C LEU A 22 -0.62 1.26 15.35
N ILE A 23 -1.02 0.15 16.00
CA ILE A 23 -1.07 0.06 17.46
C ILE A 23 0.31 0.36 18.06
N VAL A 24 1.36 -0.34 17.60
CA VAL A 24 2.70 -0.18 18.13
C VAL A 24 3.27 1.22 17.80
N PRO A 25 3.29 1.71 16.54
CA PRO A 25 3.75 3.06 16.24
C PRO A 25 3.03 4.17 16.97
N LEU A 26 1.72 4.04 17.21
CA LEU A 26 0.97 5.06 17.94
C LEU A 26 1.27 5.03 19.44
N ILE A 27 1.29 3.85 20.06
CA ILE A 27 1.61 3.74 21.50
C ILE A 27 3.02 4.29 21.77
N TRP A 28 3.98 3.90 20.94
CA TRP A 28 5.38 4.27 21.16
C TRP A 28 5.75 5.63 20.59
N GLY A 29 5.22 6.02 19.43
CA GLY A 29 5.60 7.27 18.76
C GLY A 29 4.82 8.51 19.21
N TRP A 30 3.62 8.34 19.77
CA TRP A 30 2.80 9.48 20.21
C TRP A 30 3.42 10.32 21.34
N PRO A 31 4.06 9.73 22.37
CA PRO A 31 4.71 10.50 23.43
C PRO A 31 5.93 11.33 22.95
N PHE A 32 6.62 10.86 21.90
CA PHE A 32 7.80 11.55 21.36
C PHE A 32 7.46 12.57 20.27
N THR A 33 6.21 12.61 19.81
CA THR A 33 5.78 13.56 18.78
C THR A 33 5.16 14.81 19.40
N ASP A 34 5.77 15.96 19.14
CA ASP A 34 5.25 17.29 19.51
C ASP A 34 3.86 17.55 18.95
N LYS A 35 3.12 18.48 19.60
CA LYS A 35 1.74 18.82 19.19
C LYS A 35 1.62 19.20 17.71
N SER A 36 2.59 19.95 17.17
CA SER A 36 2.63 20.31 15.74
C SER A 36 2.97 19.10 14.86
N GLY A 37 3.89 18.24 15.28
CA GLY A 37 4.25 17.02 14.53
C GLY A 37 3.12 16.01 14.37
N ARG A 38 2.15 16.00 15.30
CA ARG A 38 1.01 15.07 15.27
C ARG A 38 0.11 15.27 14.05
N LEU A 39 -0.05 16.50 13.57
CA LEU A 39 -0.85 16.76 12.37
C LEU A 39 -0.19 16.14 11.13
N GLY A 40 1.12 16.36 10.97
CA GLY A 40 1.88 15.75 9.88
C GLY A 40 1.90 14.22 9.95
N MET A 41 2.07 13.65 11.14
CA MET A 41 1.96 12.21 11.38
C MET A 41 0.58 11.67 10.93
N GLY A 42 -0.52 12.34 11.32
CA GLY A 42 -1.87 11.94 10.93
C GLY A 42 -2.09 11.94 9.41
N ILE A 43 -1.59 12.96 8.72
CA ILE A 43 -1.66 13.05 7.25
C ILE A 43 -0.87 11.91 6.60
N ALA A 44 0.34 11.63 7.08
CA ALA A 44 1.15 10.53 6.55
C ALA A 44 0.48 9.16 6.74
N ILE A 45 -0.11 8.91 7.92
CA ILE A 45 -0.89 7.70 8.20
C ILE A 45 -2.06 7.57 7.22
N PHE A 46 -2.81 8.65 7.00
CA PHE A 46 -3.95 8.64 6.08
C PHE A 46 -3.53 8.32 4.64
N LEU A 47 -2.44 8.92 4.15
CA LEU A 47 -1.91 8.64 2.82
C LEU A 47 -1.41 7.19 2.69
N ALA A 48 -0.72 6.69 3.72
CA ALA A 48 -0.25 5.31 3.78
C ALA A 48 -1.42 4.30 3.73
N TRP A 49 -2.56 4.64 4.33
CA TRP A 49 -3.78 3.84 4.24
C TRP A 49 -4.44 3.89 2.85
N LEU A 50 -4.50 5.08 2.25
CA LEU A 50 -5.21 5.36 1.00
C LEU A 50 -4.50 4.77 -0.22
N TRP A 51 -3.17 4.86 -0.27
CA TRP A 51 -2.37 4.45 -1.42
C TRP A 51 -2.60 2.98 -1.83
N PRO A 52 -2.55 1.99 -0.92
CA PRO A 52 -2.78 0.59 -1.29
C PRO A 52 -4.19 0.30 -1.78
N MET A 53 -5.19 1.09 -1.36
CA MET A 53 -6.56 0.95 -1.89
C MET A 53 -6.62 1.36 -3.37
N PHE A 54 -5.97 2.48 -3.72
CA PHE A 54 -5.96 2.97 -5.10
C PHE A 54 -5.20 2.05 -6.05
N VAL A 55 -4.03 1.56 -5.65
CA VAL A 55 -3.26 0.59 -6.44
C VAL A 55 -3.96 -0.77 -6.47
N GLY A 56 -4.58 -1.13 -5.36
CA GLY A 56 -5.24 -2.42 -5.17
C GLY A 56 -6.45 -2.65 -6.06
N GLU A 57 -7.17 -1.59 -6.44
CA GLU A 57 -8.25 -1.66 -7.42
C GLU A 57 -7.77 -2.16 -8.79
N LYS A 58 -6.49 -1.93 -9.13
CA LYS A 58 -5.89 -2.34 -10.40
C LYS A 58 -5.25 -3.72 -10.34
N SER A 59 -4.94 -4.24 -9.14
CA SER A 59 -4.22 -5.50 -8.97
C SER A 59 -4.60 -6.22 -7.68
N GLN A 60 -5.39 -7.30 -7.81
CA GLN A 60 -5.72 -8.18 -6.68
C GLN A 60 -4.47 -8.84 -6.08
N ARG A 61 -3.42 -9.10 -6.89
CA ARG A 61 -2.14 -9.64 -6.41
C ARG A 61 -1.47 -8.66 -5.44
N PHE A 62 -1.54 -7.38 -5.74
CA PHE A 62 -1.00 -6.33 -4.89
C PHE A 62 -1.76 -6.24 -3.56
N LEU A 63 -3.10 -6.24 -3.59
CA LEU A 63 -3.91 -6.26 -2.35
C LEU A 63 -3.62 -7.48 -1.50
N PHE A 64 -3.52 -8.65 -2.12
CA PHE A 64 -3.17 -9.88 -1.42
C PHE A 64 -1.81 -9.76 -0.72
N ALA A 65 -0.78 -9.35 -1.45
CA ALA A 65 0.56 -9.21 -0.90
C ALA A 65 0.58 -8.21 0.27
N MET A 66 -0.12 -7.08 0.13
CA MET A 66 -0.25 -6.08 1.19
C MET A 66 -0.99 -6.61 2.42
N VAL A 67 -2.09 -7.34 2.26
CA VAL A 67 -2.87 -7.86 3.38
C VAL A 67 -2.14 -8.99 4.11
N VAL A 68 -1.63 -9.99 3.39
CA VAL A 68 -0.94 -11.12 4.01
C VAL A 68 0.40 -10.71 4.57
N GLY A 69 1.21 -10.00 3.77
CA GLY A 69 2.48 -9.49 4.24
C GLY A 69 2.33 -8.46 5.34
N GLY A 70 1.32 -7.58 5.26
CA GLY A 70 1.01 -6.61 6.32
C GLY A 70 0.56 -7.28 7.61
N GLY A 71 -0.18 -8.40 7.52
CA GLY A 71 -0.53 -9.22 8.68
C GLY A 71 0.71 -9.85 9.33
N PHE A 72 1.64 -10.33 8.52
CA PHE A 72 2.92 -10.86 9.01
C PHE A 72 3.76 -9.76 9.69
N VAL A 73 3.85 -8.57 9.08
CA VAL A 73 4.50 -7.41 9.69
C VAL A 73 3.83 -7.06 11.01
N ALA A 74 2.50 -6.96 11.08
CA ALA A 74 1.78 -6.68 12.33
C ALA A 74 2.11 -7.67 13.45
N ALA A 75 2.20 -8.96 13.12
CA ALA A 75 2.60 -10.00 14.08
C ALA A 75 4.05 -9.79 14.57
N LEU A 76 4.97 -9.41 13.67
CA LEU A 76 6.35 -9.11 14.02
C LEU A 76 6.51 -7.82 14.83
N GLN A 77 5.61 -6.84 14.70
CA GLN A 77 5.66 -5.60 15.48
C GLN A 77 5.50 -5.83 17.00
N ILE A 78 4.98 -6.99 17.41
CA ILE A 78 4.97 -7.41 18.83
C ILE A 78 6.40 -7.52 19.38
N CYS A 79 7.39 -7.79 18.52
CA CYS A 79 8.81 -7.75 18.84
C CYS A 79 9.38 -6.36 18.50
N PRO A 80 9.55 -5.45 19.48
CA PRO A 80 9.87 -4.04 19.22
C PRO A 80 11.28 -3.81 18.61
N VAL A 81 12.10 -4.86 18.47
CA VAL A 81 13.47 -4.77 17.95
C VAL A 81 13.49 -4.22 16.51
N ILE A 82 12.64 -4.74 15.62
CA ILE A 82 12.61 -4.30 14.22
C ILE A 82 12.12 -2.85 14.14
N GLN A 83 11.14 -2.48 14.98
CA GLN A 83 10.60 -1.12 15.06
C GLN A 83 11.66 -0.11 15.53
N MET A 84 12.46 -0.48 16.54
CA MET A 84 13.53 0.36 17.05
C MET A 84 14.60 0.60 15.98
N VAL A 85 15.00 -0.43 15.24
CA VAL A 85 15.97 -0.28 14.13
C VAL A 85 15.41 0.62 13.04
N ALA A 86 14.15 0.43 12.63
CA ALA A 86 13.51 1.28 11.63
C ALA A 86 13.39 2.74 12.10
N GLY A 87 13.04 2.96 13.37
CA GLY A 87 12.98 4.29 13.98
C GLY A 87 14.34 4.98 14.01
N MET A 88 15.40 4.26 14.39
CA MET A 88 16.78 4.80 14.37
C MET A 88 17.20 5.20 12.95
N VAL A 89 16.94 4.36 11.95
CA VAL A 89 17.22 4.69 10.55
C VAL A 89 16.46 5.95 10.12
N GLY A 90 15.17 6.04 10.49
CA GLY A 90 14.35 7.22 10.24
C GLY A 90 14.96 8.50 10.84
N ILE A 91 15.38 8.46 12.10
CA ILE A 91 16.01 9.61 12.77
C ILE A 91 17.29 10.02 12.03
N THR A 92 18.21 9.09 11.74
CA THR A 92 19.45 9.43 11.01
C THR A 92 19.22 10.04 9.64
N VAL A 93 18.22 9.55 8.89
CA VAL A 93 17.87 10.13 7.57
C VAL A 93 17.30 11.54 7.75
N THR A 94 16.48 11.75 8.78
CA THR A 94 15.84 13.04 9.04
C THR A 94 16.87 14.08 9.50
N GLU A 95 17.79 13.72 10.39
CA GLU A 95 18.91 14.57 10.81
C GLU A 95 19.81 14.94 9.62
N SER A 96 20.11 13.98 8.74
CA SER A 96 20.90 14.22 7.52
C SER A 96 20.19 15.22 6.60
N LEU A 97 18.86 15.12 6.49
CA LEU A 97 18.04 16.00 5.67
C LEU A 97 17.90 17.39 6.31
N GLU A 98 17.75 17.47 7.63
CA GLU A 98 17.71 18.73 8.37
C GLU A 98 19.03 19.50 8.22
N LEU A 99 20.18 18.85 8.36
CA LEU A 99 21.49 19.49 8.13
C LEU A 99 21.59 20.06 6.71
N ALA A 100 21.08 19.33 5.71
CA ALA A 100 21.03 19.80 4.33
C ALA A 100 20.07 21.00 4.15
N VAL A 101 18.92 21.01 4.83
CA VAL A 101 17.95 22.12 4.78
C VAL A 101 18.43 23.36 5.55
N GLN A 102 19.08 23.16 6.69
CA GLN A 102 19.61 24.23 7.54
C GLN A 102 20.76 24.97 6.83
N SER A 103 21.54 24.27 6.02
CA SER A 103 22.54 24.88 5.12
C SER A 103 21.90 25.85 4.10
N ARG A 104 20.61 25.70 3.79
CA ARG A 104 19.86 26.58 2.88
C ARG A 104 19.17 27.77 3.57
N ARG A 105 19.45 28.06 4.85
CA ARG A 105 18.81 29.15 5.64
C ARG A 105 17.27 29.11 5.61
N LEU A 106 16.69 27.93 5.48
CA LEU A 106 15.25 27.77 5.66
C LEU A 106 14.97 27.78 7.17
N THR A 107 14.03 28.64 7.56
CA THR A 107 13.49 28.82 8.91
C THR A 107 13.24 27.48 9.58
N LYS A 108 13.46 27.41 10.91
CA LYS A 108 13.22 26.25 11.81
C LYS A 108 12.21 25.25 11.21
N PRO A 109 12.60 24.00 10.93
CA PRO A 109 11.71 23.04 10.27
C PRO A 109 10.39 22.96 11.04
N ASN A 110 9.28 23.21 10.33
CA ASN A 110 7.95 23.12 10.90
C ASN A 110 7.78 21.70 11.43
N GLY A 111 7.53 21.53 12.73
CA GLY A 111 7.42 20.20 13.37
C GLY A 111 6.42 19.27 12.69
N GLU A 112 5.40 19.84 12.03
CA GLU A 112 4.48 19.14 11.12
C GLU A 112 5.20 18.36 10.02
N LEU A 113 6.12 18.99 9.28
CA LEU A 113 6.83 18.35 8.19
C LEU A 113 7.74 17.22 8.70
N ALA A 114 8.40 17.42 9.84
CA ALA A 114 9.23 16.40 10.46
C ALA A 114 8.41 15.16 10.87
N GLY A 115 7.24 15.37 11.51
CA GLY A 115 6.31 14.30 11.85
C GLY A 115 5.77 13.56 10.62
N PHE A 116 5.44 14.30 9.56
CA PHE A 116 5.01 13.74 8.28
C PHE A 116 6.09 12.86 7.64
N LEU A 117 7.31 13.39 7.46
CA LEU A 117 8.40 12.69 6.78
C LEU A 117 8.81 11.44 7.54
N THR A 118 9.00 11.54 8.86
CA THR A 118 9.37 10.40 9.71
C THR A 118 8.34 9.28 9.59
N THR A 119 7.06 9.62 9.64
CA THR A 119 5.95 8.66 9.54
C THR A 119 5.82 8.08 8.13
N ALA A 120 5.98 8.90 7.09
CA ALA A 120 5.91 8.46 5.70
C ALA A 120 7.05 7.49 5.36
N ILE A 121 8.29 7.80 5.79
CA ILE A 121 9.45 6.93 5.60
C ILE A 121 9.21 5.61 6.34
N THR A 122 8.89 5.66 7.62
CA THR A 122 8.64 4.46 8.43
C THR A 122 7.51 3.60 7.82
N GLY A 123 6.38 4.22 7.48
CA GLY A 123 5.26 3.54 6.85
C GLY A 123 5.63 2.90 5.50
N SER A 124 6.40 3.59 4.66
CA SER A 124 6.82 3.07 3.36
C SER A 124 7.76 1.87 3.48
N VAL A 125 8.68 1.87 4.44
CA VAL A 125 9.56 0.73 4.74
C VAL A 125 8.73 -0.48 5.19
N LEU A 126 7.79 -0.28 6.12
CA LEU A 126 6.92 -1.37 6.58
C LEU A 126 6.05 -1.92 5.44
N GLN A 127 5.53 -1.06 4.56
CA GLN A 127 4.77 -1.48 3.38
C GLN A 127 5.64 -2.23 2.37
N ALA A 128 6.88 -1.80 2.15
CA ALA A 128 7.81 -2.51 1.27
C ALA A 128 8.13 -3.90 1.81
N VAL A 129 8.40 -4.02 3.11
CA VAL A 129 8.62 -5.31 3.79
C VAL A 129 7.37 -6.19 3.69
N ALA A 130 6.18 -5.63 3.91
CA ALA A 130 4.91 -6.34 3.71
C ALA A 130 4.78 -6.86 2.27
N LEU A 131 5.08 -6.05 1.26
CA LEU A 131 5.03 -6.49 -0.14
C LEU A 131 5.99 -7.66 -0.41
N VAL A 132 7.20 -7.63 0.15
CA VAL A 132 8.17 -8.72 0.01
C VAL A 132 7.64 -10.01 0.64
N PHE A 133 7.18 -9.98 1.89
CA PHE A 133 6.60 -11.15 2.55
C PHE A 133 5.35 -11.66 1.85
N GLY A 134 4.48 -10.75 1.40
CA GLY A 134 3.28 -11.08 0.65
C GLY A 134 3.59 -11.71 -0.72
N ALA A 135 4.62 -11.23 -1.40
CA ALA A 135 5.08 -11.81 -2.66
C ALA A 135 5.70 -13.19 -2.45
N ILE A 136 6.53 -13.38 -1.41
CA ILE A 136 7.08 -14.69 -1.04
C ILE A 136 5.94 -15.66 -0.70
N ALA A 137 4.98 -15.23 0.12
CA ALA A 137 3.80 -16.03 0.45
C ALA A 137 3.05 -16.42 -0.82
N TYR A 138 2.79 -15.47 -1.73
CA TYR A 138 2.14 -15.73 -3.01
C TYR A 138 2.90 -16.75 -3.86
N LEU A 139 4.23 -16.67 -3.93
CA LEU A 139 5.06 -17.63 -4.67
C LEU A 139 5.01 -19.03 -4.06
N LEU A 140 5.07 -19.13 -2.72
CA LEU A 140 5.01 -20.41 -2.01
C LEU A 140 3.62 -21.05 -2.06
N THR A 141 2.57 -20.23 -1.96
CA THR A 141 1.17 -20.69 -1.99
C THR A 141 0.58 -20.73 -3.40
N GLY A 142 1.37 -20.41 -4.44
CA GLY A 142 0.97 -20.11 -5.82
C GLY A 142 0.30 -21.24 -6.62
N ARG A 143 -0.30 -22.22 -5.96
CA ARG A 143 -1.07 -23.33 -6.56
C ARG A 143 -2.29 -23.78 -5.72
N TYR A 144 -2.79 -23.02 -4.76
CA TYR A 144 -3.99 -23.46 -4.03
C TYR A 144 -5.25 -23.43 -4.93
N PRO A 145 -5.93 -24.58 -5.13
CA PRO A 145 -7.14 -24.66 -5.94
C PRO A 145 -8.28 -23.93 -5.20
N GLY A 146 -8.83 -22.89 -5.81
CA GLY A 146 -9.82 -21.98 -5.18
C GLY A 146 -9.37 -20.53 -5.09
N TRP A 147 -8.11 -20.23 -5.45
CA TRP A 147 -7.66 -18.86 -5.63
C TRP A 147 -8.44 -18.19 -6.77
N PRO A 148 -8.74 -16.87 -6.72
CA PRO A 148 -9.09 -16.10 -7.90
C PRO A 148 -7.87 -16.13 -8.83
N SER A 149 -7.76 -17.19 -9.62
CA SER A 149 -6.87 -17.26 -10.75
C SER A 149 -7.22 -16.01 -11.54
N VAL A 150 -6.26 -15.08 -11.64
CA VAL A 150 -6.33 -13.94 -12.56
C VAL A 150 -6.96 -14.48 -13.82
N GLN A 151 -8.22 -14.10 -14.06
CA GLN A 151 -9.09 -14.77 -15.01
C GLN A 151 -8.29 -14.98 -16.27
N ASP A 152 -8.18 -16.24 -16.66
CA ASP A 152 -7.47 -16.68 -17.86
C ASP A 152 -7.73 -15.65 -18.96
N PRO A 153 -6.73 -14.87 -19.41
CA PRO A 153 -6.94 -13.78 -20.36
C PRO A 153 -7.62 -14.28 -21.65
N LYS A 154 -7.57 -15.59 -21.89
CA LYS A 154 -8.31 -16.29 -22.94
C LYS A 154 -9.84 -16.22 -22.82
N LYS A 155 -10.42 -15.86 -21.67
CA LYS A 155 -11.89 -15.67 -21.53
C LYS A 155 -12.38 -14.27 -21.91
N ILE A 156 -11.48 -13.34 -22.29
CA ILE A 156 -11.85 -11.99 -22.75
C ILE A 156 -12.05 -11.92 -24.27
N GLU A 157 -11.60 -12.93 -25.03
CA GLU A 157 -11.85 -13.02 -26.48
C GLU A 157 -12.99 -14.02 -26.74
N PRO A 158 -14.24 -13.54 -26.94
CA PRO A 158 -14.71 -13.33 -28.31
C PRO A 158 -15.66 -12.13 -28.55
N CYS A 159 -15.94 -11.26 -27.57
CA CYS A 159 -16.87 -10.13 -27.78
C CYS A 159 -16.29 -8.95 -28.57
N LEU A 160 -14.99 -8.97 -28.87
CA LEU A 160 -14.32 -8.02 -29.75
C LEU A 160 -13.89 -8.66 -31.08
N ARG A 161 -14.62 -9.68 -31.56
CA ARG A 161 -14.74 -9.76 -33.02
C ARG A 161 -15.64 -8.58 -33.40
N PRO A 162 -15.16 -7.61 -34.19
CA PRO A 162 -16.10 -6.81 -34.97
C PRO A 162 -17.02 -7.84 -35.63
N GLN A 163 -18.33 -7.73 -35.45
CA GLN A 163 -19.18 -8.22 -36.52
C GLN A 163 -18.73 -7.39 -37.72
N ALA A 164 -17.80 -7.95 -38.50
CA ALA A 164 -17.65 -7.61 -39.88
C ALA A 164 -19.01 -7.95 -40.47
N GLY A 165 -19.95 -7.02 -40.35
CA GLY A 165 -21.02 -6.88 -41.30
C GLY A 165 -20.30 -6.81 -42.63
N MET A 166 -20.24 -7.97 -43.30
CA MET A 166 -21.14 -8.22 -44.42
C MET A 166 -21.54 -6.91 -45.08
N PHE A 167 -20.53 -6.26 -45.67
CA PHE A 167 -20.76 -5.38 -46.79
C PHE A 167 -21.22 -6.33 -47.89
N ASP A 168 -22.53 -6.32 -48.15
CA ASP A 168 -23.17 -7.12 -49.18
C ASP A 168 -23.24 -6.21 -50.43
N PRO A 169 -22.32 -6.32 -51.40
CA PRO A 169 -22.28 -5.43 -52.56
C PRO A 169 -23.35 -5.74 -53.62
N GLU A 170 -24.28 -6.66 -53.37
CA GLU A 170 -25.27 -7.11 -54.36
C GLU A 170 -26.61 -6.33 -54.36
N LEU A 171 -26.75 -5.23 -53.61
CA LEU A 171 -28.03 -4.52 -53.47
C LEU A 171 -28.18 -3.21 -54.27
N ASP A 172 -27.45 -3.04 -55.39
CA ASP A 172 -27.59 -1.87 -56.28
C ASP A 172 -27.57 -2.26 -57.78
N VAL A 173 -28.38 -3.23 -58.19
CA VAL A 173 -28.76 -3.41 -59.61
C VAL A 173 -30.24 -3.72 -59.71
N GLU A 174 -31.07 -2.67 -59.76
CA GLU A 174 -32.27 -2.56 -60.63
C GLU A 174 -32.89 -1.16 -60.56
#